data_AF-A0A937Z1D7-F1
#
_entry.id   AF-A0A937Z1D7-F1
#
_cell.length_a   1.000
_cell.length_b   1.000
_cell.length_c   1.000
_cell.angle_alpha   90.00
_cell.angle_beta   90.00
_cell.angle_gamma   90.00
#
_symmetry.space_group_name_H-M   'P 1'
#
loop_
_entity.id
_entity.type
_entity.pdbx_description
1 polymer ?
#
loop_
_entity_poly.entity_id
_entity_poly.type
_entity_poly.pdbx_seq_one_letter_code
_entity_poly.pdbx_strand_id
1 'polypeptide(L)'
;PVTDREAVYVMAKLDQHIALIVPRGGEQLIRAVAEIATVPVIKHHRGLCHIYVDASCDIPTAVTLVHNAKCQRPGVCNAVETLLAHQDNLAALKAILDDLLAAGVEIRGDEATQALSDQVKPATEEDWDAEYLDLILAVRVVEDMDEALEHIARYSSGLTEAIITDSDENAERFLREVDSACVYANASTRFTDGGQFGLGAEIGISTDKFHARGPMGAGELTSYKYVIRGAGQVRE
;
A
#
# COMPACT_ATOMS: atom_id res chain seq x y z
N PRO A 1 -22.22 18.28 -21.47
CA PRO A 1 -21.79 17.54 -20.27
C PRO A 1 -22.87 17.65 -19.18
N VAL A 2 -23.33 16.52 -18.64
CA VAL A 2 -24.22 16.50 -17.46
C VAL A 2 -23.36 16.53 -16.19
N THR A 3 -23.88 17.12 -15.12
CA THR A 3 -23.15 17.30 -13.86
C THR A 3 -23.50 16.25 -12.80
N ASP A 4 -24.52 15.43 -13.04
CA ASP A 4 -24.87 14.30 -12.18
C ASP A 4 -24.00 13.06 -12.46
N ARG A 5 -24.14 12.03 -11.62
CA ARG A 5 -23.37 10.77 -11.72
C ARG A 5 -24.12 9.64 -12.43
N GLU A 6 -25.33 9.88 -12.94
CA GLU A 6 -26.18 8.80 -13.49
C GLU A 6 -25.51 8.12 -14.69
N ALA A 7 -24.84 8.89 -15.54
CA ALA A 7 -24.11 8.35 -16.69
C ALA A 7 -23.02 7.34 -16.27
N VAL A 8 -22.35 7.56 -15.13
CA VAL A 8 -21.31 6.66 -14.61
C VAL A 8 -21.93 5.33 -14.19
N TYR A 9 -23.11 5.36 -13.58
CA TYR A 9 -23.80 4.17 -13.11
C TYR A 9 -24.39 3.34 -14.25
N VAL A 10 -24.88 4.00 -15.30
CA VAL A 10 -25.26 3.31 -16.54
C VAL A 10 -24.03 2.66 -17.16
N MET A 11 -22.93 3.40 -17.32
CA MET A 11 -21.67 2.89 -17.90
C MET A 11 -21.14 1.66 -17.16
N ALA A 12 -21.19 1.64 -15.83
CA ALA A 12 -20.78 0.51 -15.00
C ALA A 12 -21.53 -0.79 -15.29
N LYS A 13 -22.71 -0.70 -15.94
CA LYS A 13 -23.59 -1.83 -16.26
C LYS A 13 -23.60 -2.21 -17.74
N LEU A 14 -22.69 -1.68 -18.54
CA LEU A 14 -22.58 -1.96 -19.99
C LEU A 14 -21.56 -3.08 -20.28
N ASP A 15 -21.63 -4.22 -19.58
CA ASP A 15 -20.68 -5.34 -19.72
C ASP A 15 -20.66 -6.00 -21.11
N GLN A 16 -21.71 -5.77 -21.91
CA GLN A 16 -21.75 -6.18 -23.32
C GLN A 16 -20.95 -5.27 -24.26
N HIS A 17 -20.52 -4.09 -23.79
CA HIS A 17 -19.86 -3.07 -24.60
C HIS A 17 -18.52 -2.60 -24.03
N ILE A 18 -18.36 -2.68 -22.71
CA ILE A 18 -17.18 -2.23 -21.98
C ILE A 18 -16.55 -3.44 -21.30
N ALA A 19 -15.29 -3.72 -21.62
CA ALA A 19 -14.57 -4.87 -21.11
C ALA A 19 -13.93 -4.62 -19.73
N LEU A 20 -13.64 -3.36 -19.40
CA LEU A 20 -12.96 -2.96 -18.17
C LEU A 20 -13.29 -1.52 -17.82
N ILE A 21 -13.49 -1.25 -16.53
CA ILE A 21 -13.53 0.10 -15.95
C ILE A 21 -12.39 0.25 -14.95
N VAL A 22 -11.68 1.37 -15.05
CA VAL A 22 -10.62 1.77 -14.11
C VAL A 22 -11.02 3.10 -13.47
N PRO A 23 -11.72 3.10 -12.33
CA PRO A 23 -12.14 4.33 -11.67
C PRO A 23 -10.92 5.00 -11.03
N ARG A 24 -10.75 6.30 -11.28
CA ARG A 24 -9.74 7.14 -10.62
C ARG A 24 -10.43 8.28 -9.88
N GLY A 25 -10.12 8.45 -8.60
CA GLY A 25 -10.73 9.46 -7.74
C GLY A 25 -10.72 9.02 -6.28
N GLY A 26 -11.53 9.67 -5.45
CA GLY A 26 -11.65 9.31 -4.03
C GLY A 26 -12.35 7.97 -3.80
N GLU A 27 -12.10 7.38 -2.65
CA GLU A 27 -12.60 6.05 -2.25
C GLU A 27 -14.11 5.89 -2.46
N GLN A 28 -14.91 6.90 -2.11
CA GLN A 28 -16.37 6.86 -2.26
C GLN A 28 -16.83 6.63 -3.71
N LEU A 29 -16.14 7.25 -4.68
CA LEU A 29 -16.44 7.04 -6.10
C LEU A 29 -16.08 5.62 -6.51
N ILE A 30 -14.89 5.16 -6.11
CA ILE A 30 -14.37 3.83 -6.45
C ILE A 30 -15.30 2.74 -5.89
N ARG A 31 -15.72 2.86 -4.62
CA ARG A 31 -16.68 1.94 -3.99
C ARG A 31 -18.03 1.96 -4.71
N ALA A 32 -18.60 3.14 -4.94
CA ALA A 32 -19.90 3.26 -5.62
C ALA A 32 -19.90 2.63 -7.02
N VAL A 33 -18.81 2.78 -7.79
CA VAL A 33 -18.67 2.14 -9.10
C VAL A 33 -18.51 0.63 -8.95
N ALA A 34 -17.63 0.16 -8.06
CA ALA A 34 -17.34 -1.25 -7.89
C ALA A 34 -18.56 -2.07 -7.40
N GLU A 35 -19.38 -1.49 -6.52
CA GLU A 35 -20.55 -2.17 -5.94
C GLU A 35 -21.67 -2.42 -6.95
N ILE A 36 -21.83 -1.55 -7.94
CA ILE A 36 -22.94 -1.63 -8.91
C ILE A 36 -22.54 -2.23 -10.25
N ALA A 37 -21.23 -2.35 -10.50
CA ALA A 37 -20.71 -2.69 -11.82
C ALA A 37 -21.00 -4.16 -12.18
N THR A 38 -21.49 -4.37 -13.40
CA THR A 38 -21.45 -5.68 -14.06
C THR A 38 -20.20 -5.81 -14.92
N VAL A 39 -19.64 -4.68 -15.37
CA VAL A 39 -18.35 -4.61 -16.06
C VAL A 39 -17.23 -4.93 -15.06
N PRO A 40 -16.20 -5.72 -15.43
CA PRO A 40 -15.03 -5.91 -14.59
C PRO A 40 -14.38 -4.58 -14.18
N VAL A 41 -14.03 -4.45 -12.90
CA VAL A 41 -13.42 -3.24 -12.34
C VAL A 41 -12.06 -3.58 -11.74
N ILE A 42 -11.02 -2.87 -12.17
CA ILE A 42 -9.71 -2.92 -11.55
C ILE A 42 -9.48 -1.60 -10.81
N LYS A 43 -9.09 -1.69 -9.54
CA LYS A 43 -9.03 -0.54 -8.61
C LYS A 43 -8.06 -0.79 -7.45
N HIS A 44 -7.88 0.26 -6.66
CA HIS A 44 -7.49 0.19 -5.26
C HIS A 44 -8.47 1.08 -4.47
N HIS A 45 -8.85 0.70 -3.25
CA HIS A 45 -9.83 1.46 -2.47
C HIS A 45 -9.20 2.61 -1.69
N ARG A 46 -8.10 2.30 -0.99
CA ARG A 46 -7.33 3.21 -0.14
C ARG A 46 -5.87 2.78 -0.10
N GLY A 47 -5.00 3.63 0.40
CA GLY A 47 -3.55 3.45 0.51
C GLY A 47 -3.03 3.35 1.94
N LEU A 48 -3.51 2.37 2.71
CA LEU A 48 -3.06 2.15 4.08
C LEU A 48 -1.81 1.26 4.07
N CYS A 49 -0.65 1.91 3.97
CA CYS A 49 0.66 1.28 3.86
C CYS A 49 1.40 1.26 5.20
N HIS A 50 2.11 0.17 5.47
CA HIS A 50 2.92 -0.02 6.66
C HIS A 50 4.41 -0.12 6.36
N ILE A 51 5.21 0.30 7.33
CA ILE A 51 6.61 -0.08 7.42
C ILE A 51 6.82 -0.78 8.76
N TYR A 52 7.43 -1.97 8.74
CA TYR A 52 7.91 -2.67 9.92
C TYR A 52 9.42 -2.44 10.09
N VAL A 53 9.83 -1.88 11.22
CA VAL A 53 11.22 -1.67 11.61
C VAL A 53 11.61 -2.80 12.56
N ASP A 54 12.39 -3.74 12.04
CA ASP A 54 12.84 -4.92 12.76
C ASP A 54 13.91 -4.58 13.80
N ALA A 55 14.09 -5.45 14.80
CA ALA A 55 15.08 -5.26 15.86
C ALA A 55 16.50 -5.11 15.30
N SER A 56 16.81 -5.79 14.19
CA SER A 56 18.15 -5.81 13.59
C SER A 56 18.47 -4.61 12.68
N CYS A 57 17.54 -3.68 12.43
CA CYS A 57 17.73 -2.66 11.41
C CYS A 57 18.94 -1.73 11.65
N ASP A 58 19.60 -1.30 10.56
CA ASP A 58 20.48 -0.14 10.57
C ASP A 58 19.68 1.17 10.78
N ILE A 59 19.95 1.86 11.90
CA ILE A 59 19.18 3.05 12.33
C ILE A 59 19.23 4.18 11.29
N PRO A 60 20.39 4.61 10.75
CA PRO A 60 20.44 5.64 9.72
C PRO A 60 19.62 5.29 8.46
N THR A 61 19.65 4.03 8.05
CA THR A 61 18.85 3.54 6.94
C THR A 61 17.36 3.60 7.27
N ALA A 62 16.95 3.16 8.46
CA ALA A 62 15.56 3.21 8.90
C ALA A 62 14.99 4.64 8.92
N VAL A 63 15.74 5.60 9.49
CA VAL A 63 15.37 7.02 9.48
C VAL A 63 15.18 7.53 8.06
N THR A 64 16.16 7.28 7.17
CA THR A 64 16.11 7.75 5.78
C THR A 64 14.90 7.21 5.02
N LEU A 65 14.62 5.91 5.16
CA LEU A 65 13.54 5.25 4.42
C LEU A 65 12.17 5.66 4.94
N VAL A 66 11.96 5.71 6.27
CA VAL A 66 10.68 6.13 6.85
C VAL A 66 10.40 7.60 6.55
N HIS A 67 11.41 8.48 6.66
CA HIS A 67 11.28 9.88 6.26
C HIS A 67 10.85 10.00 4.80
N ASN A 68 11.52 9.29 3.90
CA ASN A 68 11.16 9.34 2.49
C ASN A 68 9.72 8.84 2.26
N ALA A 69 9.35 7.74 2.91
CA ALA A 69 8.03 7.13 2.76
C ALA A 69 6.89 8.05 3.21
N LYS A 70 7.09 8.86 4.26
CA LYS A 70 6.07 9.78 4.78
C LYS A 70 6.13 11.18 4.17
N CYS A 71 7.32 11.78 4.14
CA CYS A 71 7.49 13.22 3.91
C CYS A 71 7.66 13.60 2.44
N GLN A 72 8.08 12.67 1.56
CA GLN A 72 8.35 13.02 0.16
C GLN A 72 7.09 13.51 -0.57
N ARG A 73 5.97 12.82 -0.36
CA ARG A 73 4.67 13.17 -0.95
C ARG A 73 3.54 12.56 -0.09
N PRO A 74 3.12 13.22 0.99
CA PRO A 74 2.14 12.65 1.93
C PRO A 74 0.76 12.44 1.30
N GLY A 75 0.36 13.26 0.33
CA GLY A 75 -0.97 13.20 -0.31
C GLY A 75 -1.12 12.15 -1.42
N VAL A 76 -0.35 11.04 -1.39
CA VAL A 76 -0.52 9.93 -2.34
C VAL A 76 -0.66 8.59 -1.62
N CYS A 77 -1.40 7.67 -2.24
CA CYS A 77 -1.79 6.40 -1.65
C CYS A 77 -0.66 5.42 -1.27
N ASN A 78 0.58 5.65 -1.69
CA ASN A 78 1.73 4.80 -1.32
C ASN A 78 2.64 5.48 -0.28
N ALA A 79 2.21 6.59 0.31
CA ALA A 79 2.84 7.13 1.50
C ALA A 79 2.59 6.17 2.67
N VAL A 80 3.58 6.01 3.56
CA VAL A 80 3.39 5.21 4.78
C VAL A 80 2.38 5.91 5.70
N GLU A 81 1.44 5.15 6.25
CA GLU A 81 0.41 5.65 7.18
C GLU A 81 0.54 5.03 8.56
N THR A 82 1.18 3.86 8.67
CA THR A 82 1.48 3.20 9.95
C THR A 82 2.92 2.69 10.00
N LEU A 83 3.60 2.94 11.12
CA LEU A 83 4.93 2.42 11.43
C LEU A 83 4.82 1.41 12.58
N LEU A 84 5.30 0.20 12.34
CA LEU A 84 5.42 -0.84 13.35
C LEU A 84 6.90 -0.95 13.73
N ALA A 85 7.24 -0.89 15.01
CA ALA A 85 8.61 -0.96 15.48
C ALA A 85 8.80 -2.10 16.47
N HIS A 86 9.81 -2.93 16.28
CA HIS A 86 10.11 -4.01 17.19
C HIS A 86 10.55 -3.47 18.56
N GLN A 87 9.97 -4.02 19.63
CA GLN A 87 10.24 -3.60 21.02
C GLN A 87 11.71 -3.63 21.44
N ASP A 88 12.54 -4.48 20.83
CA ASP A 88 13.95 -4.66 21.21
C ASP A 88 14.88 -3.59 20.62
N ASN A 89 14.37 -2.71 19.74
CA ASN A 89 15.14 -1.61 19.16
C ASN A 89 14.42 -0.25 19.25
N LEU A 90 14.07 0.15 20.48
CA LEU A 90 13.50 1.48 20.74
C LEU A 90 14.44 2.65 20.38
N ALA A 91 15.76 2.40 20.27
CA ALA A 91 16.72 3.40 19.82
C ALA A 91 16.48 3.79 18.35
N ALA A 92 16.21 2.80 17.48
CA ALA A 92 15.81 3.05 16.10
C ALA A 92 14.51 3.86 16.05
N LEU A 93 13.49 3.44 16.81
CA LEU A 93 12.22 4.15 16.89
C LEU A 93 12.42 5.60 17.34
N LYS A 94 13.16 5.83 18.44
CA LYS A 94 13.43 7.18 18.94
C LYS A 94 14.08 8.08 17.88
N ALA A 95 15.05 7.57 17.13
CA ALA A 95 15.72 8.32 16.07
C ALA A 95 14.76 8.68 14.92
N ILE A 96 13.87 7.75 14.54
CA ILE A 96 12.82 8.00 13.54
C ILE A 96 11.84 9.06 14.03
N LEU A 97 11.37 8.96 15.28
CA LEU A 97 10.44 9.93 15.88
C LEU A 97 11.04 11.34 15.88
N ASP A 98 12.30 11.49 16.28
CA ASP A 98 12.96 12.80 16.33
C ASP A 98 13.05 13.47 14.96
N ASP A 99 13.40 12.69 13.94
CA ASP A 99 13.50 13.17 12.56
C ASP A 99 12.12 13.58 11.99
N LEU A 100 11.11 12.73 12.16
CA LEU A 100 9.75 13.00 11.67
C LEU A 100 9.10 14.18 12.39
N LEU A 101 9.26 14.30 13.71
CA LEU A 101 8.76 15.45 14.48
C LEU A 101 9.44 16.75 14.02
N ALA A 102 10.76 16.72 13.76
CA ALA A 102 11.48 17.87 13.21
C ALA A 102 10.99 18.25 11.80
N ALA A 103 10.54 17.27 11.01
CA ALA A 103 9.92 17.48 9.70
C ALA A 103 8.44 17.96 9.78
N GLY A 104 7.88 18.06 10.98
CA GLY A 104 6.50 18.53 11.20
C GLY A 104 5.43 17.46 11.08
N VAL A 105 5.81 16.17 11.15
CA VAL A 105 4.85 15.05 11.16
C VAL A 105 4.17 14.97 12.52
N GLU A 106 2.84 14.95 12.53
CA GLU A 106 2.07 14.57 13.71
C GLU A 106 2.17 13.06 13.92
N ILE A 107 2.64 12.66 15.09
CA ILE A 107 2.78 11.25 15.44
C ILE A 107 1.70 10.86 16.44
N ARG A 108 0.99 9.78 16.14
CA ARG A 108 0.01 9.15 17.04
C ARG A 108 0.51 7.77 17.39
N GLY A 109 0.71 7.45 18.67
CA GLY A 109 1.25 6.16 19.04
C GLY A 109 0.71 5.58 20.34
N ASP A 110 1.00 4.30 20.53
CA ASP A 110 0.70 3.55 21.74
C ASP A 110 1.49 4.08 22.97
N GLU A 111 1.27 3.49 24.14
CA GLU A 111 1.91 3.93 25.38
C GLU A 111 3.44 3.80 25.32
N ALA A 112 3.95 2.75 24.66
CA ALA A 112 5.38 2.53 24.49
C ALA A 112 6.02 3.62 23.60
N THR A 113 5.35 4.01 22.52
CA THR A 113 5.78 5.12 21.66
C THR A 113 5.72 6.45 22.39
N GLN A 114 4.65 6.71 23.15
CA GLN A 114 4.50 7.93 23.95
C GLN A 114 5.61 8.09 25.00
N ALA A 115 6.09 6.98 25.58
CA ALA A 115 7.20 7.02 26.53
C ALA A 115 8.53 7.52 25.93
N LEU A 116 8.66 7.55 24.59
CA LEU A 116 9.86 8.02 23.90
C LEU A 116 9.86 9.53 23.62
N SER A 117 8.71 10.20 23.61
CA SER A 117 8.60 11.64 23.35
C SER A 117 7.25 12.21 23.78
N ASP A 118 7.28 13.30 24.55
CA ASP A 118 6.08 14.03 25.00
C ASP A 118 5.28 14.69 23.85
N GLN A 119 5.81 14.71 22.62
CA GLN A 119 5.13 15.24 21.44
C GLN A 119 4.24 14.20 20.73
N VAL A 120 4.35 12.93 21.11
CA VAL A 120 3.53 11.85 20.55
C VAL A 120 2.13 11.93 21.15
N LYS A 121 1.10 11.99 20.30
CA LYS A 121 -0.30 11.92 20.71
C LYS A 121 -0.70 10.45 20.95
N PRO A 122 -1.67 10.18 21.83
CA PRO A 122 -2.19 8.83 21.98
C PRO A 122 -2.90 8.39 20.70
N ALA A 123 -2.53 7.22 20.18
CA ALA A 123 -3.27 6.55 19.11
C ALA A 123 -4.58 5.97 19.65
N THR A 124 -5.58 5.94 18.77
CA THR A 124 -6.88 5.27 18.98
C THR A 124 -7.00 4.05 18.07
N GLU A 125 -8.00 3.21 18.29
CA GLU A 125 -8.26 2.07 17.38
C GLU A 125 -8.57 2.51 15.94
N GLU A 126 -9.09 3.72 15.75
CA GLU A 126 -9.39 4.28 14.42
C GLU A 126 -8.10 4.64 13.65
N ASP A 127 -7.02 4.97 14.36
CA ASP A 127 -5.74 5.36 13.75
C ASP A 127 -5.08 4.18 13.01
N TRP A 128 -5.27 2.94 13.48
CA TRP A 128 -4.74 1.75 12.81
C TRP A 128 -5.43 1.45 11.48
N ASP A 129 -6.62 2.02 11.23
CA ASP A 129 -7.39 1.83 10.00
C ASP A 129 -7.41 3.09 9.09
N ALA A 130 -6.66 4.13 9.46
CA ALA A 130 -6.74 5.44 8.83
C ALA A 130 -5.71 5.64 7.69
N GLU A 131 -6.18 6.04 6.51
CA GLU A 131 -5.33 6.66 5.47
C GLU A 131 -5.42 8.18 5.65
N TYR A 132 -4.34 8.82 6.10
CA TYR A 132 -4.35 10.24 6.45
C TYR A 132 -4.15 11.15 5.23
N LEU A 133 -3.33 10.73 4.26
CA LEU A 133 -2.92 11.55 3.10
C LEU A 133 -2.30 12.91 3.49
N ASP A 134 -1.69 12.96 4.67
CA ASP A 134 -1.10 14.17 5.26
C ASP A 134 0.18 13.81 6.05
N LEU A 135 0.84 14.79 6.65
CA LEU A 135 1.95 14.62 7.58
C LEU A 135 1.45 14.12 8.94
N ILE A 136 0.77 12.98 8.93
CA ILE A 136 0.31 12.23 10.11
C ILE A 136 0.81 10.79 9.95
N LEU A 137 1.28 10.19 11.04
CA LEU A 137 1.75 8.80 11.07
C LEU A 137 1.29 8.12 12.37
N ALA A 138 0.61 6.99 12.24
CA ALA A 138 0.34 6.10 13.36
C ALA A 138 1.57 5.24 13.67
N VAL A 139 1.90 5.02 14.93
CA VAL A 139 3.11 4.32 15.35
C VAL A 139 2.80 3.34 16.47
N ARG A 140 3.19 2.09 16.30
CA ARG A 140 2.98 1.03 17.30
C ARG A 140 4.28 0.28 17.56
N VAL A 141 4.56 0.01 18.83
CA VAL A 141 5.59 -0.93 19.22
C VAL A 141 4.97 -2.34 19.23
N VAL A 142 5.64 -3.27 18.57
CA VAL A 142 5.21 -4.67 18.48
C VAL A 142 6.24 -5.59 19.15
N GLU A 143 5.76 -6.70 19.70
CA GLU A 143 6.56 -7.68 20.43
C GLU A 143 7.63 -8.31 19.53
N ASP A 144 7.23 -8.67 18.31
CA ASP A 144 8.04 -9.39 17.34
C ASP A 144 7.48 -9.23 15.90
N MET A 145 8.04 -10.00 14.97
CA MET A 145 7.58 -10.01 13.58
C MET A 145 6.22 -10.70 13.39
N ASP A 146 5.81 -11.62 14.28
CA ASP A 146 4.50 -12.28 14.16
C ASP A 146 3.39 -11.26 14.46
N GLU A 147 3.52 -10.45 15.51
CA GLU A 147 2.57 -9.37 15.79
C GLU A 147 2.56 -8.33 14.65
N ALA A 148 3.72 -8.03 14.06
CA ALA A 148 3.79 -7.11 12.91
C ALA A 148 3.00 -7.64 11.70
N LEU A 149 3.17 -8.93 11.37
CA LEU A 149 2.45 -9.59 10.28
C LEU A 149 0.95 -9.68 10.56
N GLU A 150 0.54 -9.98 11.80
CA GLU A 150 -0.87 -9.99 12.20
C GLU A 150 -1.51 -8.61 12.08
N HIS A 151 -0.80 -7.55 12.48
CA HIS A 151 -1.26 -6.17 12.34
C HIS A 151 -1.46 -5.81 10.85
N ILE A 152 -0.44 -6.07 10.02
CA ILE A 152 -0.51 -5.80 8.58
C ILE A 152 -1.66 -6.59 7.93
N ALA A 153 -1.79 -7.88 8.25
CA ALA A 153 -2.87 -8.72 7.71
C ALA A 153 -4.27 -8.21 8.09
N ARG A 154 -4.39 -7.54 9.26
CA ARG A 154 -5.66 -6.97 9.73
C ARG A 154 -6.01 -5.64 9.09
N TYR A 155 -5.03 -4.74 8.92
CA TYR A 155 -5.30 -3.34 8.59
C TYR A 155 -4.88 -2.92 7.18
N SER A 156 -3.89 -3.59 6.57
CA SER A 156 -3.38 -3.26 5.24
C SER A 156 -4.50 -3.12 4.20
N SER A 157 -4.35 -2.13 3.31
CA SER A 157 -5.20 -2.05 2.11
C SER A 157 -4.77 -2.96 0.96
N GLY A 158 -3.71 -3.75 1.17
CA GLY A 158 -3.10 -4.61 0.16
C GLY A 158 -2.29 -3.85 -0.89
N LEU A 159 -1.95 -2.58 -0.64
CA LEU A 159 -1.22 -1.74 -1.61
C LEU A 159 0.28 -1.95 -1.50
N THR A 160 0.90 -1.41 -0.46
CA THR A 160 2.34 -1.46 -0.30
C THR A 160 2.73 -1.62 1.16
N GLU A 161 3.61 -2.58 1.43
CA GLU A 161 4.18 -2.80 2.75
C GLU A 161 5.70 -2.94 2.64
N ALA A 162 6.43 -2.56 3.69
CA ALA A 162 7.88 -2.74 3.72
C ALA A 162 8.38 -3.22 5.08
N ILE A 163 9.50 -3.95 5.07
CA ILE A 163 10.32 -4.24 6.24
C ILE A 163 11.65 -3.50 6.11
N ILE A 164 12.20 -3.04 7.24
CA ILE A 164 13.58 -2.54 7.35
C ILE A 164 14.31 -3.42 8.37
N THR A 165 15.33 -4.16 7.91
CA THR A 165 16.01 -5.21 8.68
C THR A 165 17.40 -5.49 8.09
N ASP A 166 18.37 -5.86 8.93
CA ASP A 166 19.66 -6.42 8.49
C ASP A 166 19.65 -7.96 8.50
N SER A 167 18.53 -8.58 8.90
CA SER A 167 18.32 -10.03 8.86
C SER A 167 17.73 -10.46 7.53
N ASP A 168 18.55 -11.14 6.71
CA ASP A 168 18.09 -11.75 5.45
C ASP A 168 16.91 -12.72 5.69
N GLU A 169 16.92 -13.46 6.81
CA GLU A 169 15.84 -14.38 7.17
C GLU A 169 14.52 -13.63 7.41
N ASN A 170 14.56 -12.51 8.13
CA ASN A 170 13.37 -11.71 8.40
C ASN A 170 12.86 -11.02 7.13
N ALA A 171 13.77 -10.52 6.30
CA ALA A 171 13.43 -9.92 5.02
C ALA A 171 12.68 -10.92 4.11
N GLU A 172 13.25 -12.10 3.90
CA GLU A 172 12.64 -13.14 3.06
C GLU A 172 11.31 -13.66 3.64
N ARG A 173 11.22 -13.76 4.97
CA ARG A 173 9.98 -14.14 5.64
C ARG A 173 8.87 -13.11 5.40
N PHE A 174 9.16 -11.83 5.61
CA PHE A 174 8.20 -10.74 5.41
C PHE A 174 7.75 -10.66 3.94
N LEU A 175 8.70 -10.71 2.99
CA LEU A 175 8.40 -10.69 1.55
C LEU A 175 7.48 -11.84 1.12
N ARG A 176 7.56 -12.98 1.79
CA ARG A 176 6.75 -14.17 1.49
C ARG A 176 5.37 -14.14 2.15
N GLU A 177 5.28 -13.66 3.39
CA GLU A 177 4.07 -13.78 4.22
C GLU A 177 3.12 -12.59 4.07
N VAL A 178 3.63 -11.41 3.71
CA VAL A 178 2.79 -10.24 3.45
C VAL A 178 2.14 -10.33 2.07
N ASP A 179 0.81 -10.21 2.05
CA ASP A 179 0.01 -10.34 0.83
C ASP A 179 -0.49 -8.98 0.33
N SER A 180 0.45 -8.14 -0.11
CA SER A 180 0.19 -6.85 -0.74
C SER A 180 0.61 -6.83 -2.21
N ALA A 181 0.16 -5.82 -2.96
CA ALA A 181 0.50 -5.67 -4.36
C ALA A 181 2.00 -5.42 -4.56
N CYS A 182 2.64 -4.70 -3.63
CA CYS A 182 4.07 -4.52 -3.58
C CYS A 182 4.57 -4.74 -2.14
N VAL A 183 5.59 -5.57 -1.98
CA VAL A 183 6.24 -5.82 -0.68
C VAL A 183 7.72 -5.55 -0.82
N TYR A 184 8.28 -4.77 0.09
CA TYR A 184 9.66 -4.31 0.02
C TYR A 184 10.48 -4.75 1.23
N ALA A 185 11.77 -4.99 1.02
CA ALA A 185 12.77 -5.05 2.07
C ALA A 185 13.76 -3.91 1.85
N ASN A 186 14.02 -3.12 2.89
CA ASN A 186 15.01 -2.04 2.89
C ASN A 186 14.84 -1.01 1.75
N ALA A 187 13.59 -0.73 1.39
CA ALA A 187 13.25 0.28 0.39
C ALA A 187 11.96 1.02 0.79
N SER A 188 11.85 2.27 0.34
CA SER A 188 10.69 3.12 0.60
C SER A 188 9.45 2.62 -0.15
N THR A 189 8.29 2.68 0.49
CA THR A 189 6.97 2.40 -0.11
C THR A 189 6.67 3.30 -1.32
N ARG A 190 7.33 4.46 -1.41
CA ARG A 190 7.17 5.44 -2.49
C ARG A 190 7.60 4.93 -3.86
N PHE A 191 8.34 3.82 -3.92
CA PHE A 191 8.70 3.16 -5.17
C PHE A 191 7.54 2.45 -5.85
N THR A 192 6.38 2.29 -5.21
CA THR A 192 5.18 1.74 -5.87
C THR A 192 4.59 2.73 -6.87
N ASP A 193 5.16 2.75 -8.07
CA ASP A 193 4.83 3.66 -9.16
C ASP A 193 5.31 3.04 -10.47
N GLY A 194 4.48 3.08 -11.51
CA GLY A 194 4.80 2.46 -12.80
C GLY A 194 6.03 3.06 -13.49
N GLY A 195 6.32 4.34 -13.28
CA GLY A 195 7.55 4.97 -13.76
C GLY A 195 8.78 4.40 -13.06
N GLN A 196 8.71 4.25 -11.73
CA GLN A 196 9.79 3.61 -10.95
C GLN A 196 9.98 2.14 -11.29
N PHE A 197 8.90 1.42 -11.64
CA PHE A 197 8.94 0.02 -12.04
C PHE A 197 9.38 -0.19 -13.50
N GLY A 198 9.70 0.89 -14.23
CA GLY A 198 10.15 0.80 -15.62
C GLY A 198 9.03 0.53 -16.64
N LEU A 199 7.77 0.70 -16.26
CA LEU A 199 6.61 0.59 -17.15
C LEU A 199 6.45 1.83 -18.05
N GLY A 200 7.18 2.91 -17.74
CA GLY A 200 7.15 4.19 -18.44
C GLY A 200 5.95 5.05 -18.06
N ALA A 201 4.75 4.48 -18.09
CA ALA A 201 3.52 5.12 -17.61
C ALA A 201 2.60 4.08 -16.95
N GLU A 202 1.73 4.56 -16.06
CA GLU A 202 0.67 3.75 -15.46
C GLU A 202 -0.72 4.37 -15.65
N ILE A 203 -1.73 3.51 -15.74
CA ILE A 203 -3.14 3.94 -15.67
C ILE A 203 -3.62 4.04 -14.22
N GLY A 204 -2.93 3.39 -13.28
CA GLY A 204 -3.21 3.33 -11.86
C GLY A 204 -2.57 2.11 -11.21
N ILE A 205 -2.87 1.92 -9.92
CA ILE A 205 -2.39 0.79 -9.12
C ILE A 205 -3.59 -0.09 -8.79
N SER A 206 -3.43 -1.40 -8.88
CA SER A 206 -4.44 -2.34 -8.41
C SER A 206 -3.99 -3.07 -7.15
N THR A 207 -4.90 -3.22 -6.20
CA THR A 207 -4.73 -4.12 -5.05
C THR A 207 -5.50 -5.43 -5.21
N ASP A 208 -6.26 -5.59 -6.29
CA ASP A 208 -6.99 -6.82 -6.58
C ASP A 208 -6.00 -7.96 -6.95
N LYS A 209 -6.36 -9.21 -6.63
CA LYS A 209 -5.58 -10.40 -7.02
C LYS A 209 -5.93 -10.91 -8.42
N PHE A 210 -6.92 -10.31 -9.07
CA PHE A 210 -7.47 -10.75 -10.35
C PHE A 210 -6.93 -9.88 -11.49
N HIS A 211 -6.52 -10.50 -12.59
CA HIS A 211 -5.99 -9.89 -13.82
C HIS A 211 -4.67 -9.12 -13.67
N ALA A 212 -4.66 -7.99 -12.95
CA ALA A 212 -3.50 -7.15 -12.73
C ALA A 212 -3.39 -6.73 -11.27
N ARG A 213 -2.17 -6.72 -10.72
CA ARG A 213 -1.86 -6.36 -9.33
C ARG A 213 -0.59 -5.50 -9.30
N GLY A 214 -0.62 -4.41 -8.55
CA GLY A 214 0.42 -3.38 -8.54
C GLY A 214 0.21 -2.30 -9.61
N PRO A 215 1.24 -1.51 -9.93
CA PRO A 215 1.20 -0.54 -11.02
C PRO A 215 0.80 -1.17 -12.36
N MET A 216 -0.17 -0.57 -13.05
CA MET A 216 -0.73 -1.08 -14.30
C MET A 216 -0.23 -0.28 -15.50
N GLY A 217 0.65 -0.87 -16.28
CA GLY A 217 1.12 -0.32 -17.55
C GLY A 217 0.24 -0.73 -18.73
N ALA A 218 0.79 -0.61 -19.94
CA ALA A 218 0.08 -0.99 -21.16
C ALA A 218 -0.22 -2.49 -21.25
N GLY A 219 0.65 -3.34 -20.68
CA GLY A 219 0.49 -4.81 -20.69
C GLY A 219 -0.77 -5.24 -19.94
N GLU A 220 -1.04 -4.61 -18.80
CA GLU A 220 -2.18 -4.89 -17.92
C GLU A 220 -3.52 -4.46 -18.55
N LEU A 221 -3.49 -3.71 -19.66
CA LEU A 221 -4.68 -3.36 -20.45
C LEU A 221 -4.93 -4.30 -21.64
N THR A 222 -4.17 -5.39 -21.73
CA THR A 222 -4.32 -6.40 -22.78
C THR A 222 -4.91 -7.70 -22.24
N SER A 223 -5.40 -8.54 -23.16
CA SER A 223 -5.75 -9.92 -22.90
C SER A 223 -5.12 -10.81 -23.96
N TYR A 224 -5.11 -12.11 -23.73
CA TYR A 224 -4.55 -13.08 -24.66
C TYR A 224 -5.65 -13.88 -25.35
N LYS A 225 -5.32 -14.44 -26.52
CA LYS A 225 -6.15 -15.43 -27.20
C LYS A 225 -5.26 -16.55 -27.72
N TYR A 226 -5.82 -17.75 -27.79
CA TYR A 226 -5.16 -18.87 -28.44
C TYR A 226 -5.35 -18.76 -29.95
N VAL A 227 -4.25 -18.90 -30.70
CA VAL A 227 -4.24 -18.94 -32.16
C VAL A 227 -3.76 -20.32 -32.59
N ILE A 228 -4.68 -21.13 -33.11
CA ILE A 228 -4.40 -22.53 -33.48
C ILE A 228 -4.35 -22.64 -35.01
N ARG A 229 -3.29 -23.26 -35.53
CA ARG A 229 -3.17 -23.63 -36.94
C ARG A 229 -3.20 -25.15 -37.08
N GLY A 230 -4.20 -25.66 -37.79
CA GLY A 230 -4.36 -27.08 -38.07
C GLY A 230 -4.06 -27.43 -39.53
N ALA A 231 -3.87 -28.72 -39.77
CA ALA A 231 -3.73 -29.38 -41.07
C ALA A 231 -4.60 -30.66 -41.17
N GLY A 232 -5.69 -30.72 -40.40
CA GLY A 232 -6.62 -31.86 -40.38
C GLY A 232 -6.64 -32.67 -39.07
N GLN A 233 -6.17 -32.10 -37.96
CA GLN A 233 -6.22 -32.73 -36.64
C GLN A 233 -7.67 -32.92 -36.17
N VAL A 234 -7.95 -34.08 -35.59
CA VAL A 234 -9.23 -34.44 -34.96
C VAL A 234 -9.04 -34.65 -33.46
N ARG A 235 -10.14 -34.53 -32.69
CA ARG A 235 -10.20 -34.84 -31.25
C ARG A 235 -10.95 -36.16 -31.08
N GLU A 236 -10.39 -37.09 -30.30
CA GLU A 236 -11.07 -38.33 -29.87
C GLU A 236 -12.01 -38.09 -28.69
#